data_AF-A0A7V4NP20-F1
#
_entry.id   AF-A0A7V4NP20-F1
#
_cell.length_a   1.000
_cell.length_b   1.000
_cell.length_c   1.000
_cell.angle_alpha   90.00
_cell.angle_beta   90.00
_cell.angle_gamma   90.00
#
_symmetry.space_group_name_H-M   'P 1'
#
loop_
_entity.id
_entity.type
_entity.pdbx_description
1 polymer ?
#
loop_
_entity_poly.entity_id
_entity_poly.type
_entity_poly.pdbx_seq_one_letter_code
_entity_poly.pdbx_strand_id
1 'polypeptide(L)'
;MEEKKLIEIKKAKKIIFVGDTHGDLEASQKVIKDYLKRENKIVFLGDYVDRGPFSKENLDFLLDQREKRPEQIFLLQGNHEGHKILKFSPADFWESLTNEEYQKYAQIVEKFPLAVVVKDIIALHGALPEIE
;
A
#
# COMPACT_ATOMS: atom_id res chain seq x y z
N MET A 1 8.71 -4.26 -14.55
CA MET A 1 8.83 -2.80 -14.53
C MET A 1 9.22 -2.39 -13.13
N GLU A 2 10.35 -1.72 -12.98
CA GLU A 2 10.83 -1.20 -11.71
C GLU A 2 10.09 0.10 -11.42
N GLU A 3 9.39 0.18 -10.30
CA GLU A 3 8.67 1.37 -9.89
C GLU A 3 9.60 2.31 -9.14
N LYS A 4 9.45 3.61 -9.39
CA LYS A 4 10.20 4.61 -8.63
C LYS A 4 9.80 4.53 -7.17
N LYS A 5 10.79 4.49 -6.28
CA LYS A 5 10.56 4.52 -4.83
C LYS A 5 9.94 5.83 -4.33
N LEU A 6 10.10 6.90 -5.10
CA LEU A 6 9.44 8.19 -4.89
C LEU A 6 8.54 8.51 -6.09
N ILE A 7 7.24 8.73 -5.83
CA ILE A 7 6.28 9.15 -6.84
C ILE A 7 5.93 10.63 -6.65
N GLU A 8 5.84 11.38 -7.75
CA GLU A 8 5.37 12.75 -7.75
C GLU A 8 4.00 12.84 -8.43
N ILE A 9 2.95 13.23 -7.68
CA ILE A 9 1.61 13.43 -8.25
C ILE A 9 1.45 14.90 -8.65
N LYS A 10 1.55 15.17 -9.94
CA LYS A 10 1.49 16.53 -10.49
C LYS A 10 0.06 17.06 -10.67
N LYS A 11 -0.91 16.18 -10.93
CA LYS A 11 -2.30 16.56 -11.27
C LYS A 11 -3.30 15.61 -10.63
N ALA A 12 -4.20 16.18 -9.84
CA ALA A 12 -5.34 15.51 -9.25
C ALA A 12 -6.43 16.54 -8.92
N LYS A 13 -7.70 16.18 -9.10
CA LYS A 13 -8.81 17.00 -8.61
C LYS A 13 -8.90 16.94 -7.08
N LYS A 14 -8.76 15.74 -6.52
CA LYS A 14 -8.67 15.48 -5.09
C LYS A 14 -7.73 14.30 -4.86
N ILE A 15 -7.00 14.34 -3.76
CA ILE A 15 -6.18 13.23 -3.29
C ILE A 15 -6.74 12.74 -1.97
N ILE A 16 -6.89 11.43 -1.85
CA ILE A 16 -7.37 10.75 -0.66
C ILE A 16 -6.21 9.90 -0.15
N PHE A 17 -5.75 10.23 1.06
CA PHE A 17 -4.76 9.42 1.76
C PHE A 17 -5.47 8.45 2.68
N VAL A 18 -5.05 7.19 2.66
CA VAL A 18 -5.62 6.11 3.46
C VAL A 18 -4.49 5.52 4.29
N GLY A 19 -4.65 5.52 5.60
CA GLY A 19 -3.69 4.88 6.51
C GLY A 19 -3.84 3.36 6.51
N ASP A 20 -3.38 2.76 7.59
CA ASP A 20 -3.32 1.31 7.78
C ASP A 20 -4.70 0.68 7.60
N THR A 21 -4.72 -0.44 6.88
CA THR A 21 -5.95 -1.21 6.66
C THR A 21 -5.91 -2.55 7.36
N HIS A 22 -4.73 -3.15 7.54
CA HIS A 22 -4.53 -4.34 8.37
C HIS A 22 -5.59 -5.43 8.14
N GLY A 23 -5.82 -5.81 6.88
CA GLY A 23 -6.80 -6.83 6.53
C GLY A 23 -8.28 -6.40 6.66
N ASP A 24 -8.59 -5.12 6.84
CA ASP A 24 -9.95 -4.59 6.78
C ASP A 24 -10.39 -4.37 5.32
N LEU A 25 -10.82 -5.47 4.70
CA LEU A 25 -11.30 -5.48 3.32
C LEU A 25 -12.52 -4.56 3.12
N GLU A 26 -13.43 -4.49 4.09
CA GLU A 26 -14.66 -3.68 3.96
C GLU A 26 -14.32 -2.19 3.91
N ALA A 27 -13.40 -1.72 4.78
CA ALA A 27 -12.91 -0.36 4.75
C ALA A 27 -12.25 -0.02 3.41
N SER A 28 -11.36 -0.89 2.91
CA SER A 28 -10.72 -0.71 1.60
C SER A 28 -11.73 -0.62 0.46
N GLN A 29 -12.71 -1.53 0.42
CA GLN A 29 -13.79 -1.50 -0.59
C GLN A 29 -14.62 -0.23 -0.51
N LYS A 30 -14.96 0.20 0.71
CA LYS A 30 -15.72 1.43 0.94
C LYS A 30 -14.97 2.67 0.45
N VAL A 31 -13.67 2.77 0.75
CA VAL A 31 -12.83 3.89 0.28
C VAL A 31 -12.81 3.95 -1.25
N ILE A 32 -12.56 2.81 -1.90
CA ILE A 32 -12.56 2.75 -3.36
C ILE A 32 -13.93 3.16 -3.92
N LYS A 33 -15.03 2.60 -3.39
CA LYS A 33 -16.39 2.91 -3.84
C LYS A 33 -16.72 4.41 -3.69
N ASP A 34 -16.38 5.03 -2.57
CA ASP A 34 -16.83 6.38 -2.24
C ASP A 34 -15.95 7.47 -2.89
N TYR A 35 -14.66 7.18 -3.12
CA TYR A 35 -13.68 8.21 -3.51
C TYR A 35 -13.05 8.02 -4.89
N LEU A 36 -13.15 6.84 -5.51
CA LEU A 36 -12.61 6.58 -6.83
C LEU A 36 -13.51 7.21 -7.91
N LYS A 37 -13.30 8.51 -8.13
CA LYS A 37 -14.01 9.31 -9.14
C LYS A 37 -13.04 9.79 -10.21
N ARG A 38 -13.58 10.28 -11.33
CA ARG A 38 -12.79 10.87 -12.41
C ARG A 38 -11.82 11.91 -11.85
N GLU A 39 -10.55 11.78 -12.21
CA GLU A 39 -9.44 12.68 -11.82
C GLU A 39 -9.09 12.71 -10.32
N ASN A 40 -9.73 11.90 -9.48
CA ASN A 40 -9.27 11.67 -8.12
C ASN A 40 -8.10 10.69 -8.10
N LYS A 41 -7.22 10.85 -7.12
CA LYS A 41 -6.15 9.91 -6.79
C LYS A 41 -6.35 9.39 -5.37
N ILE A 42 -6.07 8.12 -5.14
CA ILE A 42 -6.12 7.47 -3.83
C ILE A 42 -4.71 6.93 -3.56
N VAL A 43 -4.15 7.29 -2.42
CA VAL A 43 -2.83 6.86 -1.96
C VAL A 43 -3.04 6.10 -0.67
N PHE A 44 -2.85 4.79 -0.70
CA PHE A 44 -2.75 4.01 0.53
C PHE A 44 -1.32 4.05 1.04
N LEU A 45 -1.17 4.29 2.34
CA LEU A 45 0.11 4.59 2.96
C LEU A 45 0.88 3.35 3.40
N GLY A 46 0.33 2.15 3.29
CA GLY A 46 0.97 0.90 3.71
C GLY A 46 0.13 0.12 4.72
N ASP A 47 0.71 -0.95 5.26
CA ASP A 47 0.12 -1.82 6.29
C ASP A 47 -1.24 -2.38 5.85
N TYR A 48 -1.19 -3.20 4.80
CA TYR A 48 -2.36 -3.85 4.20
C TYR A 48 -2.72 -5.17 4.88
N VAL A 49 -1.71 -5.80 5.47
CA VAL A 49 -1.77 -7.15 6.02
C VAL A 49 -1.50 -7.15 7.52
N ASP A 50 -1.64 -8.33 8.12
CA ASP A 50 -1.51 -8.61 9.54
C ASP A 50 -2.59 -7.92 10.41
N ARG A 51 -2.76 -8.41 11.65
CA ARG A 51 -3.78 -8.01 12.65
C ARG A 51 -5.23 -8.32 12.31
N GLY A 52 -5.66 -8.11 11.07
CA GLY A 52 -7.04 -8.38 10.65
C GLY A 52 -7.21 -9.70 9.90
N PRO A 53 -8.44 -10.24 9.90
CA PRO A 53 -8.72 -11.60 9.42
C PRO A 53 -8.67 -11.75 7.90
N PHE A 54 -8.82 -10.67 7.13
CA PHE A 54 -8.89 -10.72 5.66
C PHE A 54 -7.64 -10.11 4.98
N SER A 55 -6.46 -10.34 5.57
CA SER A 55 -5.19 -9.78 5.08
C SER A 55 -4.92 -10.12 3.61
N LYS A 56 -5.11 -11.39 3.22
CA LYS A 56 -4.87 -11.85 1.85
C LYS A 56 -5.86 -11.22 0.88
N GLU A 57 -7.14 -11.26 1.21
CA GLU A 57 -8.22 -10.73 0.38
C GLU A 57 -8.12 -9.20 0.25
N ASN A 58 -7.73 -8.50 1.30
CA ASN A 58 -7.50 -7.06 1.28
C ASN A 58 -6.35 -6.69 0.35
N LEU A 59 -5.19 -7.38 0.48
CA LEU A 59 -4.04 -7.14 -0.39
C LEU A 59 -4.35 -7.48 -1.85
N ASP A 60 -4.96 -8.63 -2.12
CA ASP A 60 -5.36 -9.05 -3.47
C ASP A 60 -6.35 -8.06 -4.10
N PHE A 61 -7.33 -7.58 -3.33
CA PHE A 61 -8.28 -6.56 -3.78
C PHE A 61 -7.58 -5.26 -4.16
N LEU A 62 -6.68 -4.75 -3.31
CA LEU A 62 -5.96 -3.51 -3.57
C LEU A 62 -5.04 -3.62 -4.79
N LEU A 63 -4.37 -4.76 -4.95
CA LEU A 63 -3.54 -5.08 -6.12
C LEU A 63 -4.36 -5.06 -7.41
N ASP A 64 -5.53 -5.71 -7.43
CA ASP A 64 -6.46 -5.71 -8.57
C ASP A 64 -6.97 -4.30 -8.90
N GLN A 65 -7.36 -3.51 -7.89
CA GLN A 65 -7.81 -2.15 -8.12
C GLN A 65 -6.71 -1.26 -8.68
N ARG A 66 -5.48 -1.41 -8.17
CA ARG A 66 -4.28 -0.74 -8.67
C ARG A 66 -3.99 -1.13 -10.11
N GLU A 67 -4.01 -2.40 -10.46
CA GLU A 67 -3.76 -2.89 -11.83
C GLU A 67 -4.79 -2.32 -12.82
N LYS A 68 -6.07 -2.24 -12.42
CA LYS A 68 -7.14 -1.66 -13.24
C LYS A 68 -7.00 -0.15 -13.41
N ARG A 69 -6.39 0.55 -12.45
CA ARG A 69 -6.34 2.03 -12.40
C ARG A 69 -4.98 2.53 -11.89
N PRO A 70 -3.88 2.19 -12.59
CA PRO A 70 -2.52 2.45 -12.11
C PRO A 70 -2.21 3.95 -12.00
N GLU A 71 -2.90 4.77 -12.78
CA GLU A 71 -2.79 6.22 -12.72
C GLU A 71 -3.53 6.83 -11.52
N GLN A 72 -4.49 6.13 -10.91
CA GLN A 72 -5.35 6.70 -9.86
C GLN A 72 -5.09 6.12 -8.47
N ILE A 73 -4.57 4.89 -8.38
CA ILE A 73 -4.38 4.18 -7.11
C ILE A 73 -2.89 3.92 -6.91
N PHE A 74 -2.37 4.39 -5.79
CA PHE A 74 -0.99 4.21 -5.37
C PHE A 74 -0.99 3.41 -4.06
N LEU A 75 -0.15 2.39 -3.98
CA LEU A 75 0.04 1.56 -2.79
C LEU A 75 1.48 1.76 -2.33
N LEU A 76 1.67 2.41 -1.18
CA LEU A 76 2.99 2.55 -0.57
C LEU A 76 3.35 1.32 0.26
N GLN A 77 4.64 1.14 0.51
CA GLN A 77 5.14 0.09 1.39
C GLN A 77 5.02 0.53 2.85
N GLY A 78 4.30 -0.23 3.67
CA GLY A 78 4.33 -0.12 5.13
C GLY A 78 5.42 -0.99 5.75
N ASN A 79 5.55 -0.96 7.08
CA ASN A 79 6.52 -1.83 7.76
C ASN A 79 6.11 -3.30 7.71
N HIS A 80 4.81 -3.61 7.66
CA HIS A 80 4.34 -4.98 7.50
C HIS A 80 4.64 -5.55 6.09
N GLU A 81 4.72 -4.70 5.07
CA GLU A 81 5.18 -5.08 3.72
C GLU A 81 6.72 -5.15 3.58
N GLY A 82 7.45 -4.69 4.59
CA GLY A 82 8.92 -4.76 4.69
C GLY A 82 9.45 -6.10 5.22
N HIS A 83 8.61 -7.14 5.33
CA HIS A 83 8.87 -8.36 6.08
C HIS A 83 10.20 -9.07 5.76
N LYS A 84 10.65 -9.03 4.49
CA LYS A 84 11.95 -9.61 4.08
C LYS A 84 13.16 -8.91 4.69
N ILE A 85 13.04 -7.62 5.00
CA ILE A 85 14.11 -6.80 5.58
C ILE A 85 14.06 -6.92 7.11
N LEU A 86 12.87 -6.68 7.66
CA LEU A 86 12.63 -6.73 9.09
C LEU A 86 11.27 -7.36 9.35
N LYS A 87 11.26 -8.43 10.15
CA LYS A 87 10.02 -9.06 10.60
C LYS A 87 9.37 -8.17 11.66
N PHE A 88 8.22 -7.60 11.32
CA PHE A 88 7.39 -6.84 12.26
C PHE A 88 6.30 -7.74 12.84
N SER A 89 5.95 -7.56 14.11
CA SER A 89 4.93 -8.37 14.80
C SER A 89 3.64 -7.58 15.02
N PRO A 90 2.46 -8.19 14.84
CA PRO A 90 2.23 -9.58 14.39
C PRO A 90 2.54 -9.78 12.90
N ALA A 91 2.86 -11.01 12.49
CA ALA A 91 3.20 -11.38 11.11
C ALA A 91 2.33 -12.55 10.59
N ASP A 92 1.12 -12.70 11.14
CA ASP A 92 0.25 -13.85 10.93
C ASP A 92 -0.05 -14.09 9.44
N PHE A 93 -0.18 -13.03 8.63
CA PHE A 93 -0.34 -13.18 7.18
C PHE A 93 0.88 -13.88 6.59
N TRP A 94 2.07 -13.35 6.80
CA TRP A 94 3.32 -13.87 6.22
C TRP A 94 3.64 -15.29 6.69
N GLU A 95 3.38 -15.58 7.96
CA GLU A 95 3.61 -16.90 8.54
C GLU A 95 2.59 -17.95 8.09
N SER A 96 1.39 -17.52 7.64
CA SER A 96 0.36 -18.43 7.11
C SER A 96 0.57 -18.86 5.66
N LEU A 97 1.45 -18.18 4.91
CA LEU A 97 1.66 -18.41 3.48
C LEU A 97 2.49 -19.66 3.21
N THR A 98 2.20 -20.33 2.09
CA THR A 98 3.15 -21.27 1.49
C THR A 98 4.42 -20.55 1.02
N ASN A 99 5.53 -21.30 0.85
CA ASN A 99 6.77 -20.72 0.32
C ASN A 99 6.59 -20.04 -1.05
N GLU A 100 5.76 -20.61 -1.92
CA GLU A 100 5.48 -20.04 -3.25
C GLU A 100 4.72 -18.70 -3.13
N GLU A 101 3.66 -18.67 -2.32
CA GLU A 101 2.89 -17.46 -2.08
C GLU A 101 3.74 -16.38 -1.41
N TYR A 102 4.54 -16.75 -0.40
CA TYR A 102 5.46 -15.83 0.26
C TYR A 102 6.39 -15.15 -0.76
N GLN A 103 7.04 -15.94 -1.62
CA GLN A 103 7.94 -15.38 -2.64
C GLN A 103 7.19 -14.47 -3.61
N LYS A 104 5.98 -14.87 -4.03
CA LYS A 104 5.14 -14.07 -4.91
C LYS A 104 4.78 -12.72 -4.27
N TYR A 105 4.18 -12.72 -3.08
CA TYR A 105 3.75 -11.48 -2.41
C TYR A 105 4.95 -10.60 -2.06
N ALA A 106 6.03 -11.18 -1.55
CA ALA A 106 7.22 -10.43 -1.20
C ALA A 106 7.83 -9.72 -2.42
N GLN A 107 7.93 -10.38 -3.59
CA GLN A 107 8.40 -9.75 -4.82
C GLN A 107 7.48 -8.64 -5.35
N ILE A 108 6.19 -8.69 -5.02
CA ILE A 108 5.22 -7.65 -5.41
C ILE A 108 5.40 -6.43 -4.51
N VAL A 109 5.35 -6.61 -3.18
CA VAL A 109 5.40 -5.51 -2.23
C VAL A 109 6.78 -4.85 -2.16
N GLU A 110 7.86 -5.58 -2.46
CA GLU A 110 9.21 -5.01 -2.62
C GLU A 110 9.28 -3.94 -3.71
N LYS A 111 8.36 -3.96 -4.68
CA LYS A 111 8.31 -2.96 -5.76
C LYS A 111 7.50 -1.73 -5.35
N PHE A 112 6.77 -1.77 -4.25
CA PHE A 112 5.95 -0.64 -3.85
C PHE A 112 6.83 0.61 -3.59
N PRO A 113 6.32 1.80 -3.96
CA PRO A 113 6.94 3.07 -3.61
C PRO A 113 6.98 3.25 -2.09
N LEU A 114 7.99 3.98 -1.62
CA LEU A 114 8.14 4.32 -0.20
C LEU A 114 7.44 5.64 0.14
N ALA A 115 7.34 6.55 -0.83
CA ALA A 115 6.79 7.87 -0.60
C ALA A 115 6.13 8.46 -1.85
N VAL A 116 5.20 9.39 -1.59
CA VAL A 116 4.58 10.26 -2.59
C VAL A 116 4.82 11.72 -2.21
N VAL A 117 5.19 12.53 -3.19
CA VAL A 117 5.20 13.99 -3.09
C VAL A 117 4.00 14.54 -3.84
N VAL A 118 3.26 15.42 -3.16
CA VAL A 118 2.17 16.20 -3.74
C VAL A 118 2.38 17.66 -3.34
N LYS A 119 2.80 18.49 -4.30
CA LYS A 119 3.14 19.89 -4.04
C LYS A 119 4.15 19.99 -2.89
N ASP A 120 3.71 20.48 -1.74
CA ASP A 120 4.51 20.80 -0.56
C ASP A 120 4.38 19.70 0.53
N ILE A 121 3.64 18.62 0.24
CA ILE A 121 3.37 17.51 1.14
C ILE A 121 4.17 16.29 0.70
N ILE A 122 4.88 15.68 1.65
CA ILE A 122 5.44 14.34 1.52
C ILE A 122 4.57 13.39 2.34
N ALA A 123 4.10 12.32 1.71
CA ALA A 123 3.35 11.25 2.33
C ALA A 123 4.13 9.94 2.25
N LEU A 124 4.25 9.28 3.40
CA LEU A 124 4.93 8.01 3.59
C LEU A 124 4.21 7.26 4.73
N HIS A 125 4.53 5.97 4.91
CA HIS A 125 3.93 5.18 5.98
C HIS A 125 4.35 5.67 7.38
N GLY A 126 5.66 5.67 7.63
CA GLY A 126 6.26 6.04 8.92
C GLY A 126 6.84 7.45 8.90
N ALA A 127 7.94 7.63 9.63
CA ALA A 127 8.69 8.88 9.66
C ALA A 127 9.90 8.86 8.72
N LEU A 128 10.41 10.05 8.39
CA LEU A 128 11.72 10.18 7.75
C LEU A 128 12.79 9.66 8.71
N PRO A 129 13.86 9.02 8.20
CA PRO A 129 14.98 8.65 9.05
C PRO A 129 15.56 9.91 9.71
N GLU A 130 15.85 9.83 11.00
CA GLU A 130 16.70 10.82 11.65
C GLU A 130 18.10 10.68 11.03
N ILE A 131 18.56 11.74 10.38
CA ILE A 131 19.91 11.83 9.85
C ILE A 131 20.67 12.72 10.82
N GLU A 132 21.31 12.11 11.82
CA GLU A 132 22.34 12.75 12.64
C GLU A 132 23.68 12.78 11.90
#